data_AF-A0A800GIT5-F1
#
_entry.id   AF-A0A800GIT5-F1
#
_cell.length_a   1.000
_cell.length_b   1.000
_cell.length_c   1.000
_cell.angle_alpha   90.00
_cell.angle_beta   90.00
_cell.angle_gamma   90.00
#
_symmetry.space_group_name_H-M   'P 1'
#
loop_
_entity.id
_entity.type
_entity.pdbx_description
1 polymer ?
#
loop_
_entity_poly.entity_id
_entity_poly.type
_entity_poly.pdbx_seq_one_letter_code
_entity_poly.pdbx_strand_id
1 'polypeptide(L)' 'MKELERLYKNNLEWATRINAETPNFFADLSKQQSPDYLWIGCSDSRVVSEQLVGLQPGELFVHRNIANV' A
#
# COMPACT_ATOMS: atom_id res chain seq x y z
N MET A 1 -4.90 -23.54 -2.18
CA MET A 1 -5.98 -22.68 -2.72
C MET A 1 -6.82 -22.01 -1.64
N LYS A 2 -7.19 -22.69 -0.53
CA LYS A 2 -7.92 -22.07 0.60
C LYS A 2 -7.31 -20.76 1.15
N GLU A 3 -5.98 -20.66 1.14
CA GLU A 3 -5.27 -19.43 1.53
C GLU A 3 -5.56 -18.24 0.60
N LEU A 4 -5.69 -18.48 -0.71
CA LEU A 4 -5.97 -17.43 -1.67
C LEU A 4 -7.40 -16.91 -1.55
N GLU A 5 -8.36 -17.80 -1.28
CA GLU A 5 -9.76 -17.44 -0.99
C GLU A 5 -9.87 -16.49 0.22
N ARG A 6 -9.10 -16.78 1.28
CA ARG A 6 -9.01 -15.90 2.45
C ARG A 6 -8.46 -14.52 2.09
N LEU A 7 -7.40 -14.46 1.28
CA LEU A 7 -6.81 -13.18 0.86
C LEU A 7 -7.79 -12.35 0.01
N TYR A 8 -8.54 -12.99 -0.89
CA TYR A 8 -9.58 -12.30 -1.66
C TYR A 8 -10.71 -11.77 -0.78
N LYS A 9 -11.16 -12.57 0.20
CA LYS A 9 -12.17 -12.12 1.16
C LYS A 9 -11.70 -10.90 1.94
N ASN A 10 -10.47 -10.94 2.47
CA ASN A 10 -9.87 -9.82 3.20
C ASN A 10 -9.77 -8.57 2.33
N ASN A 11 -9.39 -8.71 1.06
CA ASN A 11 -9.31 -7.60 0.12
C ASN A 11 -10.69 -6.97 -0.16
N LEU A 12 -11.72 -7.80 -0.37
CA LEU A 12 -13.08 -7.31 -0.61
C LEU A 12 -13.65 -6.56 0.61
N GLU A 13 -13.46 -7.12 1.81
CA GLU A 13 -13.87 -6.49 3.07
C GLU A 13 -13.14 -5.15 3.27
N TRP A 14 -11.83 -5.11 3.04
CA TRP A 14 -11.04 -3.89 3.10
C TRP A 14 -11.53 -2.83 2.10
N ALA A 15 -11.70 -3.19 0.82
CA ALA A 15 -12.12 -2.25 -0.22
C ALA A 15 -13.52 -1.68 0.07
N THR A 16 -14.44 -2.52 0.53
CA THR A 16 -15.80 -2.11 0.92
C THR A 16 -15.75 -1.14 2.11
N ARG A 17 -14.95 -1.45 3.13
CA ARG A 17 -14.79 -0.60 4.31
C ARG A 17 -14.17 0.75 3.97
N ILE A 18 -13.10 0.78 3.17
CA ILE A 18 -12.45 2.03 2.75
C ILE A 18 -13.39 2.89 1.91
N ASN A 19 -14.17 2.30 1.00
CA ASN A 19 -15.17 3.05 0.24
C ASN A 19 -16.27 3.67 1.13
N ALA A 20 -16.64 3.00 2.23
CA ALA A 20 -17.62 3.51 3.17
C ALA A 20 -17.03 4.60 4.09
N GLU A 21 -15.83 4.39 4.62
CA GLU A 21 -15.15 5.30 5.54
C GLU A 21 -14.57 6.53 4.81
N THR A 22 -14.09 6.37 3.57
CA THR A 22 -13.43 7.40 2.76
C THR A 22 -13.89 7.32 1.29
N PRO A 23 -15.08 7.88 0.96
CA PRO A 23 -15.74 7.67 -0.35
C PRO A 23 -14.93 8.08 -1.59
N ASN A 24 -13.98 9.00 -1.46
CA ASN A 24 -13.14 9.46 -2.57
C ASN A 24 -11.75 8.83 -2.62
N PHE A 25 -11.43 7.91 -1.71
CA PHE A 25 -10.07 7.37 -1.55
C PHE A 25 -9.46 6.89 -2.87
N PHE A 26 -10.15 6.03 -3.62
CA PHE A 26 -9.61 5.49 -4.88
C PHE A 26 -9.60 6.52 -6.01
N ALA A 27 -10.59 7.41 -6.05
CA ALA A 27 -10.64 8.47 -7.05
C ALA A 27 -9.47 9.45 -6.87
N ASP A 28 -9.15 9.82 -5.64
CA ASP A 28 -8.03 10.69 -5.33
C ASP A 28 -6.69 9.98 -5.53
N LEU A 29 -6.57 8.72 -5.08
CA LEU A 29 -5.39 7.89 -5.33
C LEU A 29 -5.09 7.76 -6.83
N SER A 30 -6.11 7.60 -7.67
CA SER A 30 -5.92 7.48 -9.13
C SER A 30 -5.31 8.72 -9.81
N LYS A 31 -5.43 9.89 -9.18
CA LYS A 31 -4.86 11.15 -9.68
C LYS A 31 -3.39 11.30 -9.29
N GLN A 32 -2.91 10.49 -8.35
CA GLN A 32 -1.56 10.58 -7.80
C GLN A 32 -0.61 9.71 -8.63
N GLN A 33 0.26 10.35 -9.42
CA GLN A 33 1.20 9.68 -10.33
C GLN A 33 2.64 10.20 -10.21
N SER A 34 2.90 11.07 -9.24
CA SER A 34 4.20 11.72 -9.04
C SER A 34 4.56 11.72 -7.56
N PRO A 35 5.05 10.59 -7.02
CA PRO A 35 5.50 10.51 -5.64
C PRO A 35 6.73 11.41 -5.42
N ASP A 36 6.78 12.08 -4.28
CA ASP A 36 7.87 13.01 -3.93
C ASP A 36 9.15 12.29 -3.47
N TYR A 37 9.03 11.01 -3.07
CA TYR A 37 10.10 10.25 -2.45
C TYR A 37 10.30 8.88 -3.10
N LEU A 38 11.57 8.47 -3.21
CA LEU A 38 11.95 7.09 -3.50
C LEU A 38 12.39 6.40 -2.20
N TRP A 39 11.73 5.29 -1.86
CA TRP A 39 12.07 4.44 -0.74
C TRP A 39 12.74 3.15 -1.22
N ILE A 40 14.04 2.98 -0.91
CA ILE A 40 14.78 1.73 -1.14
C ILE A 40 14.83 0.96 0.17
N GLY A 41 14.05 -0.11 0.28
CA GLY A 41 13.90 -0.90 1.51
C GLY A 41 14.32 -2.36 1.36
N CYS A 42 14.60 -3.03 2.47
CA CYS A 42 14.85 -4.47 2.45
C CYS A 42 13.54 -5.23 2.16
N SER A 43 13.64 -6.31 1.38
CA SER A 43 12.53 -7.24 1.09
C SER A 43 11.99 -7.94 2.34
N ASP A 44 12.72 -7.96 3.46
CA ASP A 44 12.22 -8.47 4.74
C ASP A 44 10.93 -7.77 5.20
N SER A 45 10.68 -6.54 4.72
CA SER A 45 9.42 -5.79 4.90
C SER A 45 8.86 -5.82 6.33
N ARG A 46 9.75 -5.81 7.33
CA ARG A 46 9.42 -5.94 8.76
C ARG A 46 8.45 -4.87 9.25
N VAL A 47 8.46 -3.71 8.61
CA VAL A 47 7.46 -2.66 8.76
C VAL A 47 7.14 -2.09 7.38
N VAL A 48 5.88 -1.73 7.15
CA VAL A 48 5.42 -1.08 5.92
C VAL A 48 5.99 0.34 5.87
N SER A 49 6.58 0.71 4.74
CA SER A 49 7.29 1.98 4.52
C SER A 49 6.41 3.19 4.82
N GLU A 50 5.20 3.20 4.29
CA GLU A 50 4.18 4.24 4.42
C GLU A 50 3.83 4.47 5.90
N GLN A 51 3.72 3.40 6.69
CA GLN A 51 3.44 3.48 8.13
C GLN A 51 4.60 4.06 8.94
N LEU A 52 5.85 3.75 8.55
CA LEU A 52 7.03 4.26 9.27
C LEU A 52 7.13 5.78 9.21
N VAL A 53 6.78 6.37 8.07
CA VAL A 53 6.92 7.81 7.82
C VAL A 53 5.61 8.58 7.85
N GLY A 54 4.49 7.89 8.14
CA GLY A 54 3.17 8.51 8.25
C GLY A 54 2.62 9.04 6.93
N LEU A 55 3.04 8.46 5.80
CA LEU A 55 2.60 8.85 4.47
C LEU A 55 1.43 7.97 4.00
N GLN A 56 0.61 8.54 3.14
CA GLN A 56 -0.50 7.88 2.47
C GLN A 56 -0.04 7.08 1.25
N PRO A 57 -0.82 6.08 0.82
CA PRO A 57 -0.58 5.40 -0.46
C PRO A 57 -0.48 6.41 -1.61
N GLY A 58 0.51 6.24 -2.48
CA GLY A 58 0.77 7.15 -3.62
C GLY A 58 1.81 8.25 -3.36
N GLU A 59 2.21 8.48 -2.10
CA GLU A 59 3.24 9.48 -1.76
C GLU A 59 4.68 8.93 -1.82
N LEU A 60 4.85 7.60 -1.80
CA LEU A 60 6.14 6.91 -1.90
C LEU A 60 6.23 6.09 -3.19
N PHE A 61 7.35 6.23 -3.91
CA PHE A 61 7.78 5.23 -4.89
C PHE A 61 8.68 4.22 -4.20
N VAL A 62 8.32 2.93 -4.22
CA VAL A 62 9.00 1.93 -3.38
C VAL A 62 9.74 0.92 -4.25
N HIS A 63 11.04 0.76 -3.99
CA HIS A 63 11.85 -0.34 -4.48
C HIS A 63 12.29 -1.23 -3.30
N ARG A 64 12.29 -2.55 -3.50
CA ARG A 64 12.74 -3.49 -2.48
C ARG A 64 13.64 -4.57 -3.06
N ASN A 65 14.76 -4.82 -2.39
CA ASN A 65 15.65 -5.93 -2.68
C ASN A 65 16.21 -6.53 -1.39
N ILE A 66 16.92 -7.66 -1.50
CA ILE A 66 17.56 -8.29 -0.35
C ILE A 66 18.64 -7.37 0.18
N ALA A 67 18.56 -7.06 1.47
CA ALA A 67 19.50 -6.20 2.19
C ALA A 67 19.61 -4.75 1.70
N ASN A 68 18.67 -4.26 0.88
CA ASN A 68 18.61 -2.84 0.43
C ASN A 68 19.95 -2.32 -0.13
N VAL A 69 20.62 -3.13 -0.94
CA VAL A 69 21.92 -2.85 -1.58
C VAL A 69 21.76 -2.57 -3.07
#